data_AF-A0A7S1AIR3-F1
#
_entry.id   AF-A0A7S1AIR3-F1
#
_cell.length_a   1.000
_cell.length_b   1.000
_cell.length_c   1.000
_cell.angle_alpha   90.00
_cell.angle_beta   90.00
_cell.angle_gamma   90.00
#
_symmetry.space_group_name_H-M   'P 1'
#
loop_
_entity.id
_entity.type
_entity.pdbx_description
1 polymer ?
#
loop_
_entity_poly.entity_id
_entity_poly.type
_entity_poly.pdbx_seq_one_letter_code
_entity_poly.pdbx_strand_id
1 'polypeptide(L)'
;MKDAGHARTCAALQEVLERRVERIEAAIADVVTQEQVSRAIQHALAKDRLVTGQATPPTPFHFETRPGTTVPSQPVTTRRSLQPKMSTAARQKSPPVRERAATFSSRGPLSAPDHASTSRAPSVQPLKSPRTKSLADGKLEIPKLEIPCPRTPRQSARPVQASDSVPAERHGSEEAAADSLCQVNMHLRLRLREDQSPRSSQFEVEVQRLRGEIEEVDAKVREHAKELNRCLDDARAAVERSVSEVQRLCGENSDTILELSDSVKGVNQTVVDMRVSVADKASDVQQLAESVAAVRAELADKASHKQIVQALLDMQTFVKRSTQGGGNQASRSIFAV
;
A
#
# COMPACT_ATOMS: atom_id res chain seq x y z
N MET A 1 -20.64 34.29 14.56
CA MET A 1 -19.17 34.38 14.38
C MET A 1 -18.42 33.06 14.57
N LYS A 2 -18.95 32.04 15.29
CA LYS A 2 -18.26 30.74 15.47
C LYS A 2 -18.20 29.86 14.21
N ASP A 3 -19.16 29.99 13.28
CA ASP A 3 -19.22 29.12 12.08
C ASP A 3 -18.15 29.42 11.03
N ALA A 4 -17.64 30.65 11.01
CA ALA A 4 -16.61 31.06 10.05
C ALA A 4 -15.22 30.47 10.33
N GLY A 5 -14.99 29.97 11.57
CA GLY A 5 -13.77 29.25 11.92
C GLY A 5 -13.81 27.80 11.45
N HIS A 6 -14.95 27.12 11.62
CA HIS A 6 -15.12 25.73 11.24
C HIS A 6 -15.03 25.51 9.72
N ALA A 7 -15.61 26.43 8.94
CA ALA A 7 -15.52 26.38 7.48
C ALA A 7 -14.06 26.49 6.98
N ARG A 8 -13.24 27.32 7.63
CA ARG A 8 -11.82 27.47 7.27
C ARG A 8 -10.99 26.25 7.63
N THR A 9 -11.25 25.64 8.78
CA THR A 9 -10.56 24.41 9.19
C THR A 9 -10.93 23.22 8.30
N CYS A 10 -12.20 23.09 7.89
CA CYS A 10 -12.62 22.06 6.94
C CYS A 10 -11.98 22.26 5.57
N ALA A 11 -11.92 23.50 5.06
CA ALA A 11 -11.26 23.80 3.80
C ALA A 11 -9.75 23.48 3.84
N ALA A 12 -9.07 23.84 4.93
CA ALA A 12 -7.64 23.54 5.11
C ALA A 12 -7.37 22.02 5.19
N LEU A 13 -8.22 21.26 5.89
CA LEU A 13 -8.10 19.80 5.94
C LEU A 13 -8.35 19.15 4.58
N GLN A 14 -9.31 19.66 3.82
CA GLN A 14 -9.58 19.18 2.47
C GLN A 14 -8.40 19.40 1.53
N GLU A 15 -7.77 20.57 1.57
CA GLU A 15 -6.58 20.88 0.77
C GLU A 15 -5.38 19.98 1.13
N VAL A 16 -5.20 19.65 2.42
CA VAL A 16 -4.15 18.73 2.87
C VAL A 16 -4.40 17.30 2.40
N LEU A 17 -5.67 16.86 2.40
CA LEU A 17 -6.05 15.54 1.90
C LEU A 17 -5.84 15.43 0.39
N GLU A 18 -6.26 16.43 -0.39
CA GLU A 18 -6.06 16.46 -1.84
C GLU A 18 -4.57 16.37 -2.21
N ARG A 19 -3.71 17.19 -1.57
CA ARG A 19 -2.24 17.11 -1.75
C ARG A 19 -1.62 15.78 -1.31
N ARG A 20 -2.26 15.06 -0.41
CA ARG A 20 -1.79 13.73 0.00
C ARG A 20 -2.17 12.67 -1.02
N VAL A 21 -3.38 12.72 -1.54
CA VAL A 21 -3.85 11.82 -2.60
C VAL A 21 -2.96 11.99 -3.83
N GLU A 22 -2.69 13.21 -4.28
CA GLU A 22 -1.79 13.47 -5.42
C GLU A 22 -0.38 12.88 -5.21
N ARG A 23 0.19 13.01 -4.00
CA ARG A 23 1.51 12.43 -3.69
C ARG A 23 1.50 10.90 -3.70
N ILE A 24 0.42 10.28 -3.23
CA ILE A 24 0.25 8.83 -3.25
C ILE A 24 0.08 8.34 -4.69
N GLU A 25 -0.72 9.03 -5.51
CA GLU A 25 -0.90 8.70 -6.92
C GLU A 25 0.41 8.82 -7.70
N ALA A 26 1.21 9.87 -7.46
CA ALA A 26 2.54 10.02 -8.05
C ALA A 26 3.48 8.87 -7.63
N ALA A 27 3.50 8.50 -6.35
CA ALA A 27 4.32 7.39 -5.87
C ALA A 27 3.90 6.04 -6.47
N ILE A 28 2.59 5.80 -6.66
CA ILE A 28 2.08 4.60 -7.33
C ILE A 28 2.52 4.59 -8.80
N ALA A 29 2.44 5.73 -9.49
CA ALA A 29 2.91 5.84 -10.87
C ALA A 29 4.40 5.50 -11.00
N ASP A 30 5.25 6.00 -10.09
CA ASP A 30 6.68 5.67 -10.05
C ASP A 30 6.92 4.17 -9.84
N VAL A 31 6.21 3.53 -8.90
CA VAL A 31 6.32 2.08 -8.67
C VAL A 31 5.90 1.28 -9.91
N VAL A 32 4.81 1.68 -10.59
CA VAL A 32 4.34 1.02 -11.82
C VAL A 32 5.38 1.16 -12.94
N THR A 33 6.01 2.32 -13.10
CA THR A 33 7.08 2.49 -14.10
C THR A 33 8.31 1.66 -13.75
N GLN A 34 8.69 1.54 -12.48
CA GLN A 34 9.79 0.69 -12.04
C GLN A 34 9.51 -0.79 -12.31
N GLU A 35 8.27 -1.25 -12.11
CA GLU A 35 7.86 -2.62 -12.41
C GLU A 35 7.85 -2.88 -13.92
N GLN A 36 7.40 -1.92 -14.73
CA GLN A 36 7.47 -2.00 -16.19
C GLN A 36 8.92 -2.07 -16.69
N VAL A 37 9.82 -1.26 -16.13
CA VAL A 37 11.27 -1.32 -16.43
C VAL A 37 11.84 -2.68 -16.04
N SER A 38 11.48 -3.21 -14.87
CA SER A 38 11.92 -4.53 -14.41
C SER A 38 11.45 -5.65 -15.35
N ARG A 39 10.20 -5.60 -15.82
CA ARG A 39 9.67 -6.55 -16.83
C ARG A 39 10.37 -6.40 -18.18
N ALA A 40 10.66 -5.18 -18.62
CA ALA A 40 11.39 -4.93 -19.86
C ALA A 40 12.81 -5.50 -19.80
N ILE A 41 13.51 -5.34 -18.68
CA ILE A 41 14.84 -5.93 -18.45
C ILE A 41 14.77 -7.45 -18.45
N GLN A 42 13.80 -8.05 -17.75
CA GLN A 42 13.62 -9.52 -17.76
C GLN A 42 13.33 -10.07 -19.15
N HIS A 43 12.51 -9.36 -19.94
CA HIS A 43 12.20 -9.74 -21.31
C HIS A 43 13.41 -9.59 -22.25
N ALA A 44 14.23 -8.55 -22.07
CA ALA A 44 15.49 -8.38 -22.79
C ALA A 44 16.48 -9.52 -22.46
N LEU A 45 16.65 -9.85 -21.18
CA LEU A 45 17.49 -10.97 -20.73
C LEU A 45 16.99 -12.34 -21.22
N ALA A 46 15.67 -12.53 -21.30
CA ALA A 46 15.07 -13.75 -21.87
C ALA A 46 15.33 -13.87 -23.38
N LYS A 47 15.31 -12.75 -24.12
CA LYS A 47 15.64 -12.73 -25.55
C LYS A 47 17.11 -13.05 -25.80
N ASP A 48 18.04 -12.51 -25.01
CA ASP A 48 19.47 -12.81 -25.15
C ASP A 48 19.79 -14.29 -24.88
N ARG A 49 19.07 -14.92 -23.96
CA ARG A 49 19.17 -16.38 -23.72
C ARG A 49 18.66 -17.23 -24.88
N LEU A 50 17.66 -16.75 -25.61
CA LEU A 50 17.16 -17.42 -26.83
C LEU A 50 18.16 -17.32 -28.00
N VAL A 51 18.90 -16.21 -28.08
CA VAL A 51 19.91 -15.99 -29.13
C VAL A 51 21.20 -16.79 -28.88
N THR A 52 21.52 -17.11 -27.63
CA THR A 52 22.74 -17.83 -27.23
C THR A 52 22.61 -19.36 -27.18
N GLY A 53 21.47 -19.95 -27.57
CA GLY A 53 21.36 -21.39 -27.80
C GLY A 53 21.43 -22.29 -26.55
N GLN A 54 21.31 -21.75 -25.33
CA GLN A 54 21.16 -22.56 -24.12
C GLN A 54 19.70 -22.93 -23.88
N ALA A 55 19.24 -23.95 -24.61
CA ALA A 55 17.93 -24.56 -24.41
C ALA A 55 17.95 -25.58 -23.26
N THR A 56 17.90 -25.09 -22.02
CA THR A 56 17.36 -25.89 -20.90
C THR A 56 16.37 -25.03 -20.12
N PRO A 57 15.07 -25.37 -20.13
CA PRO A 57 14.08 -24.61 -19.39
C PRO A 57 14.34 -24.81 -17.89
N PRO A 58 14.28 -23.74 -17.06
CA PRO A 58 14.25 -23.92 -15.62
C PRO A 58 12.92 -24.60 -15.26
N THR A 59 13.01 -25.73 -14.56
CA THR A 59 11.87 -26.34 -13.86
C THR A 59 11.15 -25.27 -13.03
N PRO A 60 9.81 -25.16 -13.15
CA PRO A 60 9.05 -24.21 -12.35
C PRO A 60 9.24 -24.55 -10.87
N PHE A 61 9.59 -23.53 -10.08
CA PHE A 61 9.64 -23.64 -8.63
C PHE A 61 8.25 -24.05 -8.12
N HIS A 62 8.08 -25.32 -7.79
CA HIS A 62 6.99 -25.77 -6.94
C HIS A 62 7.28 -25.25 -5.53
N PHE A 63 6.46 -24.33 -5.05
CA PHE A 63 6.32 -24.13 -3.61
C PHE A 63 5.79 -25.43 -3.02
N GLU A 64 6.61 -26.12 -2.23
CA GLU A 64 6.15 -27.15 -1.31
C GLU A 64 5.18 -26.51 -0.31
N THR A 65 3.89 -26.52 -0.65
CA THR A 65 2.84 -26.36 0.34
C THR A 65 2.80 -27.63 1.19
N ARG A 66 2.99 -27.45 2.50
CA ARG A 66 2.81 -28.48 3.53
C ARG A 66 1.56 -29.34 3.26
N PRO A 67 1.62 -30.67 3.47
CA PRO A 67 0.47 -31.53 3.29
C PRO A 67 -0.53 -31.31 4.42
N GLY A 68 -1.78 -31.02 4.05
CA GLY A 68 -2.92 -31.09 4.97
C GLY A 68 -3.81 -29.87 4.97
N THR A 69 -4.56 -29.66 3.88
CA THR A 69 -5.96 -29.20 3.90
C THR A 69 -6.51 -29.29 2.48
N THR A 70 -7.32 -30.32 2.24
CA THR A 70 -8.09 -30.51 1.01
C THR A 70 -9.24 -29.51 1.00
N VAL A 71 -9.25 -28.60 0.03
CA VAL A 71 -10.45 -27.82 -0.35
C VAL A 71 -10.64 -27.99 -1.86
N PRO A 72 -11.78 -28.48 -2.34
CA PRO A 72 -11.99 -28.68 -3.76
C PRO A 72 -12.29 -27.35 -4.46
N SER A 73 -11.40 -26.97 -5.37
CA SER A 73 -11.57 -25.83 -6.28
C SER A 73 -12.50 -26.23 -7.44
N GLN A 74 -13.62 -25.52 -7.60
CA GLN A 74 -14.46 -25.61 -8.80
C GLN A 74 -13.99 -24.62 -9.88
N PRO A 75 -14.13 -24.96 -11.18
CA PRO A 75 -13.69 -24.13 -12.29
C PRO A 75 -14.66 -22.96 -12.55
N VAL A 76 -14.11 -21.74 -12.59
CA VAL A 76 -14.82 -20.53 -13.02
C VAL A 76 -14.90 -20.51 -14.54
N THR A 77 -16.09 -20.82 -15.07
CA THR A 77 -16.41 -20.61 -16.49
C THR A 77 -16.84 -19.16 -16.73
N THR A 78 -16.12 -18.53 -17.66
CA THR A 78 -16.38 -17.23 -18.28
C THR A 78 -17.82 -17.13 -18.81
N ARG A 79 -18.60 -16.14 -18.38
CA ARG A 79 -19.90 -15.82 -19.02
C ARG A 79 -20.17 -14.31 -19.12
N ARG A 80 -20.05 -13.84 -20.36
CA ARG A 80 -20.98 -12.98 -21.11
C ARG A 80 -21.58 -11.75 -20.40
N SER A 81 -21.06 -10.60 -20.82
CA SER A 81 -21.70 -9.28 -20.82
C SER A 81 -23.18 -9.35 -21.26
N LEU A 82 -24.08 -8.84 -20.41
CA LEU A 82 -25.44 -8.46 -20.76
C LEU A 82 -25.74 -7.08 -20.15
N GLN A 83 -26.39 -6.26 -20.97
CA GLN A 83 -26.67 -4.84 -20.83
C GLN A 83 -27.51 -4.46 -19.58
N PRO A 84 -27.44 -3.19 -19.13
CA PRO A 84 -28.32 -2.71 -18.06
C PRO A 84 -29.70 -2.35 -18.60
N LYS A 85 -30.73 -3.06 -18.11
CA LYS A 85 -32.14 -2.65 -18.22
C LYS A 85 -32.50 -1.74 -17.06
N MET A 86 -32.99 -0.56 -17.40
CA MET A 86 -33.71 0.35 -16.51
C MET A 86 -34.99 -0.32 -15.99
N SER A 87 -35.24 -0.32 -14.68
CA SER A 87 -36.61 -0.36 -14.15
C SER A 87 -36.72 0.15 -12.71
N THR A 88 -37.44 1.27 -12.62
CA THR A 88 -38.34 1.78 -11.59
C THR A 88 -38.73 0.93 -10.38
N ALA A 89 -38.66 1.59 -9.22
CA ALA A 89 -39.64 1.66 -8.12
C ALA A 89 -40.07 0.38 -7.37
N ALA A 90 -39.69 0.30 -6.08
CA ALA A 90 -40.57 -0.26 -5.05
C ALA A 90 -40.21 0.27 -3.63
N ARG A 91 -41.11 1.13 -3.17
CA ARG A 91 -41.44 1.52 -1.79
C ARG A 91 -41.63 0.28 -0.89
N GLN A 92 -41.13 0.28 0.35
CA GLN A 92 -41.74 -0.34 1.57
C GLN A 92 -40.71 -0.36 2.73
N LYS A 93 -40.94 0.41 3.80
CA LYS A 93 -41.56 0.04 5.10
C LYS A 93 -40.52 -0.18 6.20
N SER A 94 -40.42 0.81 7.08
CA SER A 94 -39.71 0.77 8.36
C SER A 94 -40.47 -0.10 9.38
N PRO A 95 -39.79 -0.89 10.25
CA PRO A 95 -40.39 -1.45 11.46
C PRO A 95 -40.19 -0.55 12.70
N PRO A 96 -40.96 -0.80 13.77
CA PRO A 96 -41.32 0.22 14.76
C PRO A 96 -40.33 0.38 15.92
N VAL A 97 -40.37 1.61 16.45
CA VAL A 97 -39.76 2.10 17.69
C VAL A 97 -40.27 1.28 18.88
N ARG A 98 -39.34 0.78 19.69
CA ARG A 98 -39.63 0.10 20.96
C ARG A 98 -39.30 1.06 22.09
N GLU A 99 -40.34 1.63 22.69
CA GLU A 99 -40.26 2.39 23.94
C GLU A 99 -39.74 1.49 25.07
N ARG A 100 -38.72 1.97 25.77
CA ARG A 100 -38.40 1.50 27.12
C ARG A 100 -38.32 2.71 28.03
N ALA A 101 -39.35 2.84 28.85
CA ALA A 101 -39.33 3.63 30.06
C ALA A 101 -38.33 3.04 31.05
N ALA A 102 -37.47 3.89 31.61
CA ALA A 102 -36.75 3.62 32.84
C ALA A 102 -36.68 4.91 33.68
N THR A 103 -37.46 4.86 34.75
CA THR A 103 -37.41 5.58 36.03
C THR A 103 -36.13 6.36 36.37
N PHE A 104 -36.33 7.68 36.56
CA PHE A 104 -35.99 8.46 37.77
C PHE A 104 -34.91 7.90 38.71
N SER A 105 -33.80 8.63 38.86
CA SER A 105 -33.13 8.82 40.15
C SER A 105 -32.41 10.17 40.18
N SER A 106 -32.62 10.90 41.27
CA SER A 106 -32.29 12.31 41.49
C SER A 106 -31.12 12.49 42.46
N ARG A 107 -30.55 13.72 42.49
CA ARG A 107 -29.46 14.27 43.34
C ARG A 107 -28.04 13.99 42.79
N GLY A 108 -27.13 14.95 42.64
CA GLY A 108 -26.94 16.31 43.17
C GLY A 108 -25.58 16.85 42.67
N PRO A 109 -25.02 17.95 43.20
CA PRO A 109 -24.86 19.19 42.43
C PRO A 109 -23.44 19.52 41.92
N LEU A 110 -23.45 20.44 40.94
CA LEU A 110 -22.53 21.56 40.68
C LEU A 110 -21.19 21.58 41.43
N SER A 111 -20.09 21.53 40.67
CA SER A 111 -18.88 22.32 40.93
C SER A 111 -18.15 22.61 39.63
N ALA A 112 -17.76 23.88 39.50
CA ALA A 112 -17.11 24.52 38.36
C ALA A 112 -15.60 24.14 38.27
N PRO A 113 -14.88 24.56 37.21
CA PRO A 113 -13.62 23.96 36.80
C PRO A 113 -12.40 24.68 37.37
N ASP A 114 -11.46 23.93 37.93
CA ASP A 114 -10.12 24.43 38.24
C ASP A 114 -9.15 24.02 37.13
N HIS A 115 -8.55 25.06 36.53
CA HIS A 115 -7.37 24.99 35.70
C HIS A 115 -6.18 24.51 36.55
N ALA A 116 -5.61 23.35 36.21
CA ALA A 116 -4.27 22.99 36.66
C ALA A 116 -3.55 22.19 35.57
N SER A 117 -2.86 22.92 34.71
CA SER A 117 -1.77 22.43 33.88
C SER A 117 -0.78 21.64 34.73
N THR A 118 -0.74 20.32 34.57
CA THR A 118 0.39 19.52 35.05
C THR A 118 0.84 18.62 33.91
N SER A 119 1.88 19.10 33.23
CA SER A 119 2.83 18.32 32.44
C SER A 119 3.12 16.99 33.13
N ARG A 120 2.71 15.88 32.50
CA ARG A 120 3.17 14.54 32.85
C ARG A 120 3.59 13.85 31.56
N ALA A 121 4.90 13.87 31.33
CA ALA A 121 5.54 13.14 30.25
C ALA A 121 5.17 11.65 30.29
N PRO A 122 4.82 11.02 29.15
CA PRO A 122 4.70 9.58 29.10
C PRO A 122 6.10 8.98 29.19
N SER A 123 6.32 8.21 30.26
CA SER A 123 7.47 7.34 30.48
C SER A 123 7.54 6.32 29.33
N VAL A 124 8.45 6.55 28.39
CA VAL A 124 8.79 5.62 27.31
C VAL A 124 9.38 4.35 27.94
N GLN A 125 8.64 3.25 27.89
CA GLN A 125 9.22 1.94 28.17
C GLN A 125 10.13 1.53 27.00
N PRO A 126 11.34 1.01 27.25
CA PRO A 126 12.21 0.54 26.19
C PRO A 126 11.62 -0.75 25.59
N LEU A 127 11.16 -0.66 24.35
CA LEU A 127 10.83 -1.81 23.52
C LEU A 127 12.09 -2.69 23.38
N LYS A 128 11.98 -3.92 23.87
CA LYS A 128 13.00 -4.96 23.77
C LYS A 128 13.32 -5.19 22.30
N SER A 129 14.59 -4.97 21.94
CA SER A 129 15.13 -5.24 20.61
C SER A 129 14.90 -6.72 20.21
N PRO A 130 14.47 -7.01 18.99
CA PRO A 130 14.42 -8.38 18.50
C PRO A 130 15.84 -8.92 18.34
N ARG A 131 16.06 -10.05 19.02
CA ARG A 131 17.26 -10.88 19.04
C ARG A 131 17.68 -11.24 17.61
N THR A 132 18.77 -10.65 17.12
CA THR A 132 19.43 -11.10 15.90
C THR A 132 19.99 -12.50 16.15
N LYS A 133 19.35 -13.53 15.57
CA LYS A 133 19.96 -14.85 15.47
C LYS A 133 21.04 -14.76 14.41
N SER A 134 22.29 -14.65 14.87
CA SER A 134 23.49 -14.89 14.09
C SER A 134 23.37 -16.24 13.37
N LEU A 135 23.24 -16.21 12.04
CA LEU A 135 23.48 -17.34 11.16
C LEU A 135 24.99 -17.39 10.88
N ALA A 136 25.77 -17.70 11.90
CA ALA A 136 27.16 -18.10 11.75
C ALA A 136 27.20 -19.61 12.03
N ASP A 137 27.36 -20.38 10.96
CA ASP A 137 27.75 -21.81 10.88
C ASP A 137 26.95 -22.59 9.83
N GLY A 138 26.90 -22.05 8.61
CA GLY A 138 26.61 -22.84 7.42
C GLY A 138 27.91 -23.22 6.74
N LYS A 139 28.53 -24.33 7.16
CA LYS A 139 29.60 -25.00 6.41
C LYS A 139 29.07 -25.35 5.02
N LEU A 140 29.43 -24.55 4.02
CA LEU A 140 29.27 -24.91 2.61
C LEU A 140 30.37 -25.91 2.26
N GLU A 141 30.06 -27.20 2.37
CA GLU A 141 30.87 -28.24 1.75
C GLU A 141 30.73 -28.12 0.22
N ILE A 142 31.77 -27.56 -0.40
CA ILE A 142 31.93 -27.54 -1.85
C ILE A 142 32.26 -28.98 -2.28
N PRO A 143 31.44 -29.63 -3.13
CA PRO A 143 31.78 -30.95 -3.65
C PRO A 143 33.07 -30.87 -4.46
N LYS A 144 34.04 -31.68 -4.02
CA LYS A 144 35.37 -31.83 -4.62
C LYS A 144 35.22 -32.41 -6.02
N LEU A 145 35.25 -31.55 -7.03
CA LEU A 145 35.34 -31.93 -8.44
C LEU A 145 36.72 -32.53 -8.70
N GLU A 146 36.82 -33.86 -8.66
CA GLU A 146 37.98 -34.58 -9.16
C GLU A 146 38.03 -34.45 -10.69
N ILE A 147 38.94 -33.61 -11.18
CA ILE A 147 39.28 -33.52 -12.60
C ILE A 147 40.17 -34.72 -12.94
N PRO A 148 39.77 -35.60 -13.88
CA PRO A 148 40.60 -36.72 -14.29
C PRO A 148 41.84 -36.22 -15.03
N CYS A 149 43.04 -36.53 -14.52
CA CYS A 149 44.30 -36.29 -15.23
C CYS A 149 44.33 -37.05 -16.57
N PRO A 150 44.74 -36.41 -17.68
CA PRO A 150 44.95 -37.11 -18.94
C PRO A 150 46.18 -38.03 -18.83
N ARG A 151 45.95 -39.33 -19.01
CA ARG A 151 47.00 -40.34 -19.10
C ARG A 151 47.91 -40.06 -20.30
N THR A 152 49.20 -39.89 -20.04
CA THR A 152 50.28 -39.91 -21.04
C THR A 152 50.26 -41.21 -21.85
N PRO A 153 50.51 -41.20 -23.18
CA PRO A 153 50.63 -42.42 -23.96
C PRO A 153 51.94 -43.14 -23.60
N ARG A 154 51.82 -44.36 -23.08
CA ARG A 154 52.92 -45.30 -22.92
C ARG A 154 53.50 -45.65 -24.30
N GLN A 155 54.75 -45.24 -24.53
CA GLN A 155 55.60 -45.80 -25.57
C GLN A 155 55.91 -47.26 -25.22
N SER A 156 55.53 -48.19 -26.09
CA SER A 156 55.97 -49.58 -26.04
C SER A 156 55.90 -50.16 -27.46
N ALA A 157 56.99 -50.02 -28.22
CA ALA A 157 57.24 -50.85 -29.38
C ALA A 157 58.66 -51.40 -29.28
N ARG A 158 58.74 -52.73 -29.24
CA ARG A 158 59.92 -53.57 -29.05
C ARG A 158 60.96 -53.40 -30.18
N PRO A 159 62.25 -53.64 -29.91
CA PRO A 159 63.22 -53.92 -30.94
C PRO A 159 63.06 -55.36 -31.45
N VAL A 160 62.86 -55.53 -32.75
CA VAL A 160 62.93 -56.83 -33.42
C VAL A 160 64.38 -57.06 -33.83
N GLN A 161 65.01 -58.05 -33.20
CA GLN A 161 66.28 -58.62 -33.66
C GLN A 161 65.98 -59.53 -34.87
N ALA A 162 66.66 -59.28 -35.98
CA ALA A 162 66.87 -60.25 -37.03
C ALA A 162 68.35 -60.17 -37.43
N SER A 163 69.11 -61.16 -36.97
CA SER A 163 70.37 -61.55 -37.58
C SER A 163 70.05 -62.24 -38.89
N ASP A 164 70.73 -61.88 -39.97
CA ASP A 164 71.21 -62.86 -40.95
C ASP A 164 72.36 -62.28 -41.77
N SER A 165 73.43 -63.04 -41.77
CA SER A 165 74.73 -62.85 -42.42
C SER A 165 74.63 -63.12 -43.92
N VAL A 166 75.18 -62.26 -44.81
CA VAL A 166 75.96 -62.62 -46.03
C VAL A 166 76.67 -61.35 -46.61
N PRO A 167 77.55 -61.44 -47.63
CA PRO A 167 79.00 -61.28 -47.51
C PRO A 167 79.52 -59.90 -47.96
N ALA A 168 80.71 -59.58 -47.46
CA ALA A 168 81.57 -58.53 -47.98
C ALA A 168 81.97 -58.86 -49.42
N GLU A 169 81.74 -57.93 -50.35
CA GLU A 169 82.63 -57.58 -51.47
C GLU A 169 82.05 -56.39 -52.23
N ARG A 170 82.73 -55.23 -52.11
CA ARG A 170 82.91 -54.11 -53.06
C ARG A 170 83.02 -52.78 -52.32
N HIS A 171 84.14 -52.62 -51.61
CA HIS A 171 84.59 -51.34 -51.07
C HIS A 171 85.00 -50.41 -52.22
N GLY A 172 84.21 -49.37 -52.46
CA GLY A 172 84.57 -48.30 -53.39
C GLY A 172 83.42 -47.35 -53.75
N SER A 173 82.16 -47.81 -53.78
CA SER A 173 81.00 -46.94 -54.07
C SER A 173 80.01 -46.77 -52.89
N GLU A 174 80.13 -47.59 -51.84
CA GLU A 174 79.29 -47.50 -50.64
C GLU A 174 79.65 -46.32 -49.74
N GLU A 175 80.93 -45.94 -49.69
CA GLU A 175 81.42 -44.80 -48.90
C GLU A 175 80.90 -43.47 -49.49
N ALA A 176 80.91 -43.34 -50.83
CA ALA A 176 80.31 -42.20 -51.52
C ALA A 176 78.78 -42.12 -51.36
N ALA A 177 78.10 -43.27 -51.26
CA ALA A 177 76.66 -43.33 -51.00
C ALA A 177 76.33 -42.99 -49.53
N ALA A 178 77.16 -43.44 -48.58
CA ALA A 178 77.05 -43.10 -47.17
C ALA A 178 77.29 -41.60 -46.92
N ASP A 179 78.29 -41.01 -47.58
CA ASP A 179 78.57 -39.57 -47.51
C ASP A 179 77.44 -38.74 -48.14
N SER A 180 76.90 -39.18 -49.27
CA SER A 180 75.74 -38.54 -49.91
C SER A 180 74.49 -38.60 -49.03
N LEU A 181 74.21 -39.75 -48.40
CA LEU A 181 73.10 -39.89 -47.45
C LEU A 181 73.31 -39.07 -46.18
N CYS A 182 74.54 -38.96 -45.69
CA CYS A 182 74.89 -38.09 -44.56
C CYS A 182 74.64 -36.62 -44.92
N GLN A 183 75.02 -36.21 -46.12
CA GLN A 183 74.83 -34.85 -46.62
C GLN A 183 73.34 -34.51 -46.83
N VAL A 184 72.56 -35.44 -47.38
CA VAL A 184 71.09 -35.30 -47.50
C VAL A 184 70.42 -35.26 -46.13
N ASN A 185 70.83 -36.11 -45.18
CA ASN A 185 70.30 -36.11 -43.82
C ASN A 185 70.60 -34.79 -43.10
N MET A 186 71.83 -34.28 -43.23
CA MET A 186 72.20 -32.96 -42.71
C MET A 186 71.38 -31.84 -43.35
N HIS A 187 71.16 -31.88 -44.67
CA HIS A 187 70.37 -30.87 -45.37
C HIS A 187 68.89 -30.90 -44.96
N LEU A 188 68.30 -32.09 -44.78
CA LEU A 188 66.93 -32.25 -44.27
C LEU A 188 66.80 -31.77 -42.82
N ARG A 189 67.80 -32.06 -41.96
CA ARG A 189 67.82 -31.56 -40.58
C ARG A 189 67.93 -30.04 -40.51
N LEU A 190 68.73 -29.44 -41.39
CA LEU A 190 68.85 -27.99 -41.49
C LEU A 190 67.53 -27.37 -41.96
N ARG A 191 66.92 -27.88 -43.05
CA ARG A 191 65.61 -27.38 -43.52
C ARG A 191 64.49 -27.53 -42.48
N LEU A 192 64.42 -28.66 -41.79
CA LEU A 192 63.43 -28.85 -40.73
C LEU A 192 63.61 -27.88 -39.55
N ARG A 193 64.87 -27.56 -39.20
CA ARG A 193 65.18 -26.55 -38.20
C ARG A 193 64.84 -25.13 -38.70
N GLU A 194 65.03 -24.89 -39.99
CA GLU A 194 64.77 -23.61 -40.65
C GLU A 194 63.28 -23.33 -40.85
N ASP A 195 62.45 -24.36 -41.09
CA ASP A 195 60.99 -24.22 -41.23
C ASP A 195 60.27 -24.09 -39.87
N GLN A 196 60.83 -24.63 -38.79
CA GLN A 196 60.26 -24.53 -37.45
C GLN A 196 60.62 -23.21 -36.74
N SER A 197 61.79 -22.65 -37.02
CA SER A 197 62.34 -21.51 -36.27
C SER A 197 61.57 -20.17 -36.46
N PRO A 198 61.36 -19.64 -37.67
CA PRO A 198 60.75 -18.32 -37.85
C PRO A 198 59.23 -18.31 -37.63
N ARG A 199 58.56 -19.44 -37.84
CA ARG A 199 57.12 -19.58 -37.53
C ARG A 199 56.87 -19.71 -36.03
N SER A 200 57.79 -20.35 -35.30
CA SER A 200 57.70 -20.44 -33.84
C SER A 200 57.84 -19.08 -33.17
N SER A 201 58.76 -18.22 -33.63
CA SER A 201 58.98 -16.90 -33.01
C SER A 201 57.81 -15.94 -33.25
N GLN A 202 57.21 -15.91 -34.44
CA GLN A 202 56.01 -15.11 -34.70
C GLN A 202 54.81 -15.58 -33.87
N PHE A 203 54.63 -16.90 -33.74
CA PHE A 203 53.58 -17.47 -32.92
C PHE A 203 53.77 -17.15 -31.43
N GLU A 204 55.00 -17.23 -30.91
CA GLU A 204 55.31 -16.87 -29.52
C GLU A 204 55.02 -15.38 -29.23
N VAL A 205 55.37 -14.48 -30.15
CA VAL A 205 55.06 -13.05 -30.02
C VAL A 205 53.55 -12.82 -30.00
N GLU A 206 52.79 -13.47 -30.87
CA GLU A 206 51.33 -13.35 -30.91
C GLU A 206 50.67 -13.93 -29.66
N VAL A 207 51.17 -15.05 -29.14
CA VAL A 207 50.70 -15.62 -27.86
C VAL A 207 50.98 -14.67 -26.70
N GLN A 208 52.14 -14.02 -26.65
CA GLN A 208 52.43 -13.01 -25.63
C GLN A 208 51.53 -11.78 -25.77
N ARG A 209 51.28 -11.32 -27.00
CA ARG A 209 50.35 -10.21 -27.30
C ARG A 209 48.94 -10.53 -26.80
N LEU A 210 48.41 -11.69 -27.16
CA LEU A 210 47.07 -12.15 -26.73
C LEU A 210 46.98 -12.33 -25.21
N ARG A 211 48.04 -12.83 -24.55
CA ARG A 211 48.09 -12.91 -23.08
C ARG A 211 48.00 -11.52 -22.44
N GLY A 212 48.72 -10.54 -22.98
CA GLY A 212 48.62 -9.14 -22.54
C GLY A 212 47.22 -8.57 -22.72
N GLU A 213 46.57 -8.81 -23.86
CA GLU A 213 45.17 -8.38 -24.09
C GLU A 213 44.18 -9.04 -23.12
N ILE A 214 44.35 -10.34 -22.85
CA ILE A 214 43.52 -11.06 -21.88
C ILE A 214 43.70 -10.48 -20.48
N GLU A 215 44.94 -10.20 -20.06
CA GLU A 215 45.23 -9.58 -18.75
C GLU A 215 44.62 -8.16 -18.64
N GLU A 216 44.65 -7.37 -19.72
CA GLU A 216 44.01 -6.05 -19.74
C GLU A 216 42.48 -6.14 -19.63
N VAL A 217 41.86 -7.06 -20.38
CA VAL A 217 40.41 -7.29 -20.31
C VAL A 217 40.01 -7.79 -18.92
N ASP A 218 40.77 -8.71 -18.33
CA ASP A 218 40.52 -9.22 -16.97
C ASP A 218 40.64 -8.11 -15.91
N ALA A 219 41.60 -7.20 -16.06
CA ALA A 219 41.71 -6.02 -15.21
C ALA A 219 40.49 -5.10 -15.34
N LYS A 220 40.03 -4.81 -16.57
CA LYS A 220 38.82 -4.00 -16.82
C LYS A 220 37.56 -4.65 -16.24
N VAL A 221 37.39 -5.95 -16.43
CA VAL A 221 36.26 -6.71 -15.87
C VAL A 221 36.27 -6.64 -14.35
N ARG A 222 37.44 -6.77 -13.70
CA ARG A 222 37.57 -6.66 -12.25
C ARG A 222 37.21 -5.28 -11.72
N GLU A 223 37.61 -4.22 -12.41
CA GLU A 223 37.24 -2.84 -12.03
C GLU A 223 35.73 -2.59 -12.20
N HIS A 224 35.13 -3.00 -13.32
CA HIS A 224 33.68 -2.90 -13.50
C HIS A 224 32.90 -3.72 -12.47
N ALA A 225 33.40 -4.90 -12.08
CA ALA A 225 32.79 -5.70 -11.03
C ALA A 225 32.80 -4.98 -9.67
N LYS A 226 33.90 -4.27 -9.33
CA LYS A 226 33.96 -3.44 -8.11
C LYS A 226 32.99 -2.27 -8.17
N GLU A 227 32.91 -1.58 -9.30
CA GLU A 227 32.00 -0.46 -9.50
C GLU A 227 30.53 -0.91 -9.40
N LEU A 228 30.17 -2.02 -10.04
CA LEU A 228 28.83 -2.61 -9.93
C LEU A 228 28.48 -2.99 -8.49
N ASN A 229 29.42 -3.60 -7.76
CA ASN A 229 29.18 -3.95 -6.35
C ASN A 229 28.96 -2.69 -5.51
N ARG A 230 29.74 -1.63 -5.71
CA ARG A 230 29.54 -0.36 -5.02
C ARG A 230 28.18 0.26 -5.34
N CYS A 231 27.79 0.29 -6.61
CA CYS A 231 26.48 0.77 -7.04
C CYS A 231 25.33 -0.05 -6.42
N LEU A 232 25.49 -1.38 -6.31
CA LEU A 232 24.52 -2.25 -5.66
C LEU A 232 24.40 -1.97 -4.15
N ASP A 233 25.51 -1.73 -3.47
CA ASP A 233 25.51 -1.38 -2.05
C ASP A 233 24.85 -0.02 -1.81
N ASP A 234 25.15 0.98 -2.64
CA ASP A 234 24.52 2.30 -2.59
C ASP A 234 23.01 2.21 -2.85
N ALA A 235 22.59 1.40 -3.84
CA ALA A 235 21.18 1.15 -4.14
C ALA A 235 20.47 0.43 -2.98
N ARG A 236 21.11 -0.57 -2.35
CA ARG A 236 20.56 -1.26 -1.17
C ARG A 236 20.38 -0.30 0.00
N ALA A 237 21.37 0.54 0.29
CA ALA A 237 21.27 1.55 1.34
C ALA A 237 20.17 2.58 1.05
N ALA A 238 19.97 2.97 -0.21
CA ALA A 238 18.88 3.85 -0.62
C ALA A 238 17.50 3.22 -0.42
N VAL A 239 17.35 1.94 -0.79
CA VAL A 239 16.11 1.18 -0.57
C VAL A 239 15.81 1.03 0.92
N GLU A 240 16.81 0.70 1.74
CA GLU A 240 16.63 0.55 3.20
C GLU A 240 16.18 1.87 3.86
N ARG A 241 16.77 3.00 3.45
CA ARG A 241 16.33 4.33 3.90
C ARG A 241 14.89 4.62 3.49
N SER A 242 14.53 4.33 2.24
CA SER A 242 13.17 4.53 1.73
C SER A 242 12.14 3.68 2.48
N VAL A 243 12.44 2.39 2.69
CA VAL A 243 11.56 1.48 3.45
C VAL A 243 11.35 1.97 4.88
N SER A 244 12.41 2.43 5.54
CA SER A 244 12.33 2.97 6.91
C SER A 244 11.45 4.21 6.97
N GLU A 245 11.59 5.11 6.00
CA GLU A 245 10.77 6.33 5.92
C GLU A 245 9.30 6.03 5.65
N VAL A 246 9.02 5.09 4.74
CA VAL A 246 7.64 4.63 4.49
C VAL A 246 7.03 4.04 5.76
N GLN A 247 7.76 3.20 6.50
CA GLN A 247 7.27 2.63 7.76
C GLN A 247 6.97 3.72 8.80
N ARG A 248 7.86 4.72 8.93
CA ARG A 248 7.66 5.88 9.83
C ARG A 248 6.38 6.64 9.47
N LEU A 249 6.21 7.01 8.20
CA LEU A 249 5.03 7.73 7.72
C LEU A 249 3.74 6.93 7.87
N CYS A 250 3.80 5.61 7.66
CA CYS A 250 2.67 4.72 7.90
C CYS A 250 2.27 4.70 9.39
N GLY A 251 3.24 4.69 10.30
CA GLY A 251 3.01 4.81 11.75
C GLY A 251 2.30 6.12 12.10
N GLU A 252 2.86 7.25 11.66
CA GLU A 252 2.29 8.58 11.90
C GLU A 252 0.87 8.73 11.34
N ASN A 253 0.61 8.12 10.18
CA ASN A 253 -0.73 8.06 9.61
C ASN A 253 -1.71 7.26 10.45
N SER A 254 -1.28 6.11 10.96
CA SER A 254 -2.11 5.28 11.82
C SER A 254 -2.50 6.04 13.08
N ASP A 255 -1.53 6.70 13.72
CA ASP A 255 -1.76 7.49 14.93
C ASP A 255 -2.72 8.65 14.66
N THR A 256 -2.51 9.39 13.57
CA THR A 256 -3.42 10.49 13.16
C THR A 256 -4.85 10.00 12.91
N ILE A 257 -5.01 8.83 12.28
CA ILE A 257 -6.32 8.23 12.01
C ILE A 257 -7.02 7.85 13.33
N LEU A 258 -6.28 7.32 14.31
CA LEU A 258 -6.82 6.99 15.62
C LEU A 258 -7.28 8.25 16.37
N GLU A 259 -6.46 9.30 16.39
CA GLU A 259 -6.82 10.59 17.01
C GLU A 259 -8.08 11.20 16.38
N LEU A 260 -8.16 11.20 15.04
CA LEU A 260 -9.34 11.69 14.32
C LEU A 260 -10.58 10.84 14.65
N SER A 261 -10.43 9.53 14.74
CA SER A 261 -11.53 8.62 15.08
C SER A 261 -12.09 8.90 16.47
N ASP A 262 -11.23 9.16 17.46
CA ASP A 262 -11.65 9.48 18.82
C ASP A 262 -12.27 10.90 18.90
N SER A 263 -11.73 11.86 18.14
CA SER A 263 -12.34 13.18 18.00
C SER A 263 -13.76 13.10 17.41
N VAL A 264 -13.96 12.30 16.35
CA VAL A 264 -15.28 12.06 15.74
C VAL A 264 -16.25 11.43 16.73
N LYS A 265 -15.81 10.47 17.55
CA LYS A 265 -16.66 9.92 18.63
C LYS A 265 -17.09 11.00 19.62
N GLY A 266 -16.17 11.88 20.04
CA GLY A 266 -16.47 13.00 20.94
C GLY A 266 -17.48 13.99 20.35
N VAL A 267 -17.33 14.34 19.08
CA VAL A 267 -18.28 15.20 18.35
C VAL A 267 -19.65 14.52 18.25
N ASN A 268 -19.70 13.24 17.89
CA ASN A 268 -20.95 12.49 17.81
C ASN A 268 -21.69 12.45 19.14
N GLN A 269 -20.98 12.23 20.25
CA GLN A 269 -21.58 12.27 21.58
C GLN A 269 -22.18 13.65 21.87
N THR A 270 -21.42 14.72 21.58
CA THR A 270 -21.91 16.10 21.77
C THR A 270 -23.17 16.38 20.95
N VAL A 271 -23.23 15.91 19.70
CA VAL A 271 -24.41 16.05 18.84
C VAL A 271 -25.61 15.29 19.40
N VAL A 272 -25.42 14.09 19.95
CA VAL A 272 -26.48 13.33 20.61
C VAL A 272 -27.01 14.10 21.83
N ASP A 273 -26.13 14.60 22.69
CA ASP A 273 -26.52 15.37 23.87
C ASP A 273 -27.29 16.64 23.50
N MET A 274 -26.84 17.34 22.45
CA MET A 274 -27.55 18.50 21.91
C MET A 274 -28.95 18.15 21.40
N ARG A 275 -29.11 17.02 20.71
CA ARG A 275 -30.42 16.57 20.20
C ARG A 275 -31.39 16.28 21.35
N VAL A 276 -30.91 15.64 22.41
CA VAL A 276 -31.71 15.41 23.63
C VAL A 276 -32.13 16.74 24.24
N SER A 277 -31.19 17.67 24.44
CA SER A 277 -31.51 18.99 25.00
C SER A 277 -32.51 19.80 24.15
N VAL A 278 -32.44 19.69 22.82
CA VAL A 278 -33.41 20.32 21.92
C VAL A 278 -34.79 19.68 22.05
N ALA A 279 -34.87 18.35 22.16
CA ALA A 279 -36.13 17.65 22.36
C ALA A 279 -36.80 18.05 23.69
N ASP A 280 -36.02 18.16 24.77
CA ASP A 280 -36.51 18.62 26.07
C ASP A 280 -37.09 20.03 25.98
N LYS A 281 -36.34 20.97 25.37
CA LYS A 281 -36.83 22.34 25.14
C LYS A 281 -38.06 22.40 24.27
N ALA A 282 -38.19 21.53 23.27
CA ALA A 282 -39.38 21.47 22.43
C ALA A 282 -40.61 21.03 23.24
N SER A 283 -40.44 20.05 24.15
CA SER A 283 -41.48 19.65 25.11
C SER A 283 -41.89 20.80 26.04
N ASP A 284 -40.92 21.53 26.61
CA ASP A 284 -41.20 22.69 27.48
C ASP A 284 -42.01 23.78 26.74
N VAL A 285 -41.63 24.07 25.49
CA VAL A 285 -42.34 25.03 24.64
C VAL A 285 -43.78 24.57 24.35
N GLN A 286 -43.99 23.28 24.14
CA GLN A 286 -45.33 22.73 23.94
C GLN A 286 -46.20 22.90 25.20
N GLN A 287 -45.68 22.56 26.37
CA GLN A 287 -46.40 22.76 27.65
C GLN A 287 -46.73 24.23 27.90
N LEU A 288 -45.80 25.14 27.56
CA LEU A 288 -46.03 26.57 27.65
C LEU A 288 -47.13 27.03 26.68
N ALA A 289 -47.13 26.52 25.45
CA ALA A 289 -48.17 26.83 24.46
C ALA A 289 -49.56 26.37 24.92
N GLU A 290 -49.66 25.17 25.51
CA GLU A 290 -50.89 24.64 26.10
C GLU A 290 -51.36 25.50 27.27
N SER A 291 -50.45 25.92 28.16
CA SER A 291 -50.76 26.82 29.27
C SER A 291 -51.26 28.18 28.80
N VAL A 292 -50.64 28.76 27.77
CA VAL A 292 -51.08 30.02 27.15
C VAL A 292 -52.46 29.87 26.52
N ALA A 293 -52.74 28.75 25.86
CA ALA A 293 -54.05 28.47 25.28
C ALA A 293 -55.14 28.38 26.37
N ALA A 294 -54.85 27.72 27.49
CA ALA A 294 -55.76 27.64 28.63
C ALA A 294 -56.09 29.02 29.23
N VAL A 295 -55.07 29.87 29.46
CA VAL A 295 -55.26 31.24 29.96
C VAL A 295 -56.09 32.07 28.98
N ARG A 296 -55.86 31.93 27.67
CA ARG A 296 -56.66 32.62 26.64
C ARG A 296 -58.12 32.19 26.66
N ALA A 297 -58.39 30.91 26.86
CA ALA A 297 -59.76 30.38 26.96
C ALA A 297 -60.46 30.92 28.22
N GLU A 298 -59.79 30.92 29.37
CA GLU A 298 -60.33 31.49 30.62
C GLU A 298 -60.62 32.99 30.50
N LEU A 299 -59.73 33.74 29.83
CA LEU A 299 -59.93 35.16 29.59
C LEU A 299 -61.15 35.43 28.69
N ALA A 300 -61.35 34.61 27.65
CA ALA A 300 -62.51 34.71 26.77
C ALA A 300 -63.82 34.40 27.52
N ASP A 301 -63.82 33.40 28.41
CA ASP A 301 -64.96 33.07 29.27
C ASP A 301 -65.30 34.19 30.25
N LYS A 302 -64.29 34.79 30.90
CA LYS A 302 -64.49 35.98 31.75
C LYS A 302 -65.03 37.18 30.97
N ALA A 303 -64.57 37.38 29.74
CA ALA A 303 -65.07 38.45 28.88
C ALA A 303 -66.54 38.25 28.49
N SER A 304 -66.94 37.01 28.15
CA SER A 304 -68.35 36.68 27.86
C SER A 304 -69.23 36.89 29.09
N HIS A 305 -68.77 36.47 30.27
CA HIS A 305 -69.47 36.69 31.54
C HIS A 305 -69.69 38.17 31.81
N LYS A 306 -68.66 39.01 31.60
CA LYS A 306 -68.79 40.47 31.73
C LYS A 306 -69.85 41.05 30.80
N GLN A 307 -69.95 40.57 29.56
CA GLN A 307 -70.99 40.99 28.61
C GLN A 307 -72.39 40.60 29.08
N ILE A 308 -72.56 39.37 29.61
CA ILE A 308 -73.84 38.91 30.17
C ILE A 308 -74.27 39.78 31.35
N VAL A 309 -73.36 40.05 32.29
CA VAL A 309 -73.64 40.91 33.45
C VAL A 309 -74.03 42.32 33.01
N GLN A 310 -73.36 42.88 32.01
CA GLN A 310 -73.72 44.18 31.45
C GLN A 310 -75.12 44.17 30.82
N ALA A 311 -75.45 43.15 30.03
CA ALA A 311 -76.77 43.01 29.42
C ALA A 311 -77.90 42.89 30.48
N LEU A 312 -77.65 42.21 31.60
CA LEU A 312 -78.59 42.13 32.72
C LEU A 312 -78.79 43.48 33.41
N LEU A 313 -77.72 44.25 33.63
CA LEU A 313 -77.79 45.61 34.19
C LEU A 313 -78.56 46.56 33.27
N ASP A 314 -78.34 46.47 31.96
CA ASP A 314 -79.05 47.26 30.95
C ASP A 314 -80.56 46.91 30.94
N MET A 315 -80.92 45.62 31.05
CA MET A 315 -82.32 45.19 31.20
C MET A 315 -82.95 45.72 32.49
N GLN A 316 -82.26 45.63 33.63
CA GLN A 316 -82.78 46.12 34.91
C GLN A 316 -83.02 47.64 34.88
N THR A 317 -82.11 48.40 34.26
CA THR A 317 -82.28 49.83 34.08
C THR A 317 -83.41 50.17 33.10
N PHE A 318 -83.61 49.37 32.05
CA PHE A 318 -84.76 49.51 31.15
C PHE A 318 -86.09 49.27 31.88
N VAL A 319 -86.22 48.18 32.64
CA VAL A 319 -87.43 47.85 33.42
C VAL A 319 -87.72 48.92 34.47
N LYS A 320 -86.69 49.45 35.15
CA LYS A 320 -86.87 50.59 36.07
C LYS A 320 -87.40 51.82 35.35
N ARG A 321 -86.87 52.16 34.16
CA ARG A 321 -87.38 53.30 33.38
C ARG A 321 -88.81 53.09 32.89
N SER A 322 -89.17 51.89 32.44
CA SER A 322 -90.53 51.61 31.93
C SER A 322 -91.59 51.65 33.03
N THR A 323 -91.28 51.15 34.22
CA THR A 323 -92.18 51.19 35.39
C THR A 323 -92.33 52.58 35.99
N GLN A 324 -91.30 53.43 35.89
CA GLN A 324 -91.33 54.80 36.43
C GLN A 324 -91.88 55.83 35.43
N GLY A 325 -91.83 55.56 34.12
CA GLY A 325 -92.31 56.46 33.05
C GLY A 325 -93.73 56.20 32.54
N GLY A 326 -94.33 55.04 32.83
CA GLY A 326 -95.69 54.68 32.37
C GLY A 326 -96.84 55.34 33.12
N GLY A 327 -96.58 56.08 34.20
CA GLY A 327 -97.62 56.62 35.09
C GLY A 327 -98.21 57.97 34.72
N ASN A 328 -97.71 58.71 33.70
CA ASN A 328 -98.05 60.14 33.58
C ASN A 328 -98.42 60.67 32.18
N GLN A 329 -98.61 59.84 31.16
CA GLN A 329 -99.02 60.32 29.82
C GLN A 329 -100.34 59.78 29.25
N ALA A 330 -101.06 58.91 29.96
CA ALA A 330 -102.34 58.38 29.47
C ALA A 330 -103.60 59.11 30.01
N SER A 331 -103.46 60.24 30.70
CA SER A 331 -104.62 60.92 31.37
C SER A 331 -104.86 62.37 30.93
N ARG A 332 -104.29 62.83 29.81
CA ARG A 332 -104.50 64.20 29.30
C ARG A 332 -104.81 64.25 27.81
N SER A 333 -105.93 63.68 27.35
CA SER A 333 -106.53 64.03 26.04
C SER A 333 -107.94 63.46 25.84
N ILE A 334 -108.93 63.77 26.71
CA ILE A 334 -110.36 63.49 26.40
C ILE A 334 -111.31 64.67 26.71
N PHE A 335 -110.87 65.76 27.34
CA PHE A 335 -111.73 66.95 27.54
C PHE A 335 -111.15 68.20 26.90
N ALA A 336 -111.49 68.42 25.63
CA ALA A 336 -111.60 69.73 25.01
C ALA A 336 -112.60 69.61 23.84
N VAL A 337 -113.88 69.71 24.18
CA VAL A 337 -114.98 70.15 23.30
C VAL A 337 -115.04 71.66 23.41
#